data_AF-A0AAW2X391-F1
#
_entry.id   AF-A0AAW2X391-F1
#
_cell.length_a   1.000
_cell.length_b   1.000
_cell.length_c   1.000
_cell.angle_alpha   90.00
_cell.angle_beta   90.00
_cell.angle_gamma   90.00
#
_symmetry.space_group_name_H-M   'P 1'
#
loop_
_entity.id
_entity.type
_entity.pdbx_description
1 polymer ?
#
loop_
_entity_poly.entity_id
_entity_poly.type
_entity_poly.pdbx_seq_one_letter_code
_entity_poly.pdbx_strand_id
1 'polypeptide(L)'
;MEVMADEDKYTKDGTLDFRNNPANKKTTGAWKACPFILGNQFCERLAYYGMSSNLLLYYTTQLNQHSATASKNLSNWLGTCYILPLVGAFLADAYLGRYWTIASFSVIYVLGMMFFTLLASVPGLRPTCYKKDECYATNSQTAVFFLALYLVALGSGGLKPCASSYGADQFDDVDEVEKDHKSSFFNWLYFSLNIGVLIGCSIPVMIQENIGWGWGFGVSAVTTEIAVAFFFQVREYIGTKNLAAILSPVFARCWWLP
;
A
#
# COMPACT_ATOMS: atom_id res chain seq x y z
N MET A 1 -36.97 -4.63 27.24
CA MET A 1 -36.39 -5.73 26.42
C MET A 1 -36.12 -5.28 24.98
N GLU A 2 -36.96 -4.46 24.34
CA GLU A 2 -36.65 -3.85 23.04
C GLU A 2 -35.48 -2.85 23.06
N VAL A 3 -35.32 -2.06 24.13
CA VAL A 3 -34.21 -1.07 24.25
C VAL A 3 -32.83 -1.75 24.30
N MET A 4 -32.71 -2.94 24.88
CA MET A 4 -31.45 -3.70 24.92
C MET A 4 -31.14 -4.42 23.60
N ALA A 5 -32.14 -4.68 22.76
CA ALA A 5 -31.95 -5.30 21.45
C ALA A 5 -31.43 -4.29 20.41
N ASP A 6 -31.71 -3.00 20.59
CA ASP A 6 -31.24 -1.93 19.70
C ASP A 6 -29.79 -1.49 20.03
N GLU A 7 -29.37 -1.57 21.30
CA GLU A 7 -27.98 -1.29 21.74
C GLU A 7 -26.94 -2.29 21.20
N ASP A 8 -27.35 -3.50 20.85
CA ASP A 8 -26.44 -4.54 20.31
C ASP A 8 -26.34 -4.52 18.78
N LYS A 9 -27.13 -3.66 18.12
CA LYS A 9 -27.13 -3.50 16.67
C LYS A 9 -26.03 -2.57 16.17
N TYR A 10 -25.59 -1.64 17.01
CA TYR A 10 -24.61 -0.61 16.68
C TYR A 10 -23.28 -0.86 17.38
N THR A 11 -22.18 -0.42 16.77
CA THR A 11 -20.83 -0.49 17.33
C THR A 11 -20.74 0.34 18.61
N LYS A 12 -20.09 -0.18 19.66
CA LYS A 12 -20.04 0.47 20.98
C LYS A 12 -18.85 1.40 21.16
N ASP A 13 -17.96 1.44 20.18
CA ASP A 13 -16.72 2.24 20.16
C ASP A 13 -16.87 3.64 19.54
N GLY A 14 -18.11 4.06 19.19
CA GLY A 14 -18.39 5.36 18.59
C GLY A 14 -18.07 5.45 17.09
N THR A 15 -17.91 4.32 16.42
CA THR A 15 -17.70 4.26 14.97
C THR A 15 -18.95 4.71 14.20
N LEU A 16 -18.75 5.54 13.17
CA LEU A 16 -19.82 6.05 12.30
C LEU A 16 -19.73 5.47 10.90
N ASP A 17 -20.83 5.06 10.28
CA ASP A 17 -20.88 4.65 8.87
C ASP A 17 -20.41 5.77 7.91
N PHE A 18 -20.28 5.43 6.62
CA PHE A 18 -19.93 6.39 5.57
C PHE A 18 -20.92 7.57 5.39
N ARG A 19 -22.09 7.50 6.05
CA ARG A 19 -23.15 8.53 6.07
C ARG A 19 -23.23 9.28 7.40
N ASN A 20 -22.22 9.15 8.27
CA ASN A 20 -22.15 9.74 9.61
C ASN A 20 -23.24 9.27 10.61
N ASN A 21 -23.85 8.11 10.41
CA ASN A 21 -24.73 7.47 11.38
C ASN A 21 -23.95 6.45 12.22
N PRO A 22 -24.41 6.06 13.42
CA PRO A 22 -23.79 4.96 14.18
C PRO A 22 -23.64 3.70 13.31
N ALA A 23 -22.43 3.15 13.24
CA ALA A 23 -22.15 1.99 12.41
C ALA A 23 -22.91 0.75 12.94
N ASN A 24 -23.55 0.01 12.05
CA ASN A 24 -24.32 -1.18 12.40
C ASN A 24 -23.45 -2.44 12.23
N LYS A 25 -23.22 -3.17 13.32
CA LYS A 25 -22.34 -4.35 13.37
C LYS A 25 -22.62 -5.40 12.30
N LYS A 26 -23.87 -5.54 11.85
CA LYS A 26 -24.28 -6.56 10.86
C LYS A 26 -24.06 -6.13 9.41
N THR A 27 -24.02 -4.82 9.16
CA THR A 27 -24.03 -4.25 7.81
C THR A 27 -22.73 -3.53 7.44
N THR A 28 -22.03 -2.95 8.42
CA THR A 28 -20.78 -2.20 8.24
C THR A 28 -19.64 -2.87 8.99
N GLY A 29 -18.45 -2.95 8.38
CA GLY A 29 -17.24 -3.52 8.99
C GLY A 29 -17.16 -5.05 8.98
N ALA A 30 -16.19 -5.57 9.76
CA ALA A 30 -15.91 -6.99 10.01
C ALA A 30 -15.57 -7.82 8.75
N TRP A 31 -15.93 -9.11 8.77
CA TRP A 31 -15.55 -10.12 7.76
C TRP A 31 -15.98 -9.80 6.32
N LYS A 32 -16.91 -8.87 6.09
CA LYS A 32 -17.29 -8.46 4.73
C LYS A 32 -16.24 -7.57 4.06
N ALA A 33 -15.56 -6.72 4.83
CA ALA A 33 -14.47 -5.87 4.35
C ALA A 33 -13.15 -6.64 4.25
N CYS A 34 -12.97 -7.71 5.06
CA CYS A 34 -11.72 -8.46 5.15
C CYS A 34 -11.20 -8.99 3.80
N PRO A 35 -11.99 -9.66 2.92
CA PRO A 35 -11.49 -10.14 1.64
C PRO A 35 -10.89 -9.04 0.77
N PHE A 36 -11.51 -7.85 0.75
CA PHE A 36 -11.01 -6.71 -0.02
C PHE A 36 -9.74 -6.11 0.59
N ILE A 37 -9.65 -6.03 1.92
CA ILE A 37 -8.46 -5.55 2.62
C ILE A 37 -7.29 -6.52 2.42
N LEU A 38 -7.53 -7.82 2.61
CA LEU A 38 -6.55 -8.88 2.38
C LEU A 38 -6.11 -8.91 0.92
N GLY A 39 -7.04 -8.82 -0.03
CA GLY A 39 -6.76 -8.74 -1.47
C GLY A 39 -5.92 -7.52 -1.82
N ASN A 40 -6.25 -6.34 -1.29
CA ASN A 40 -5.46 -5.13 -1.47
C ASN A 40 -4.02 -5.31 -0.96
N GLN A 41 -3.84 -5.87 0.24
CA GLN A 41 -2.51 -6.08 0.83
C GLN A 41 -1.70 -7.16 0.09
N PHE A 42 -2.35 -8.24 -0.33
CA PHE A 42 -1.75 -9.24 -1.21
C PHE A 42 -1.22 -8.61 -2.50
N CYS A 43 -2.08 -7.88 -3.21
CA CYS A 43 -1.75 -7.27 -4.49
C CYS A 43 -0.66 -6.19 -4.35
N GLU A 44 -0.71 -5.35 -3.31
CA GLU A 44 0.34 -4.37 -3.04
C GLU A 44 1.70 -5.03 -2.82
N ARG A 45 1.77 -6.10 -1.99
CA ARG A 45 3.02 -6.82 -1.76
C ARG A 45 3.53 -7.51 -3.01
N LEU A 46 2.65 -8.16 -3.75
CA LEU A 46 3.01 -8.79 -5.02
C LEU A 46 3.61 -7.76 -5.98
N ALA A 47 2.94 -6.62 -6.18
CA ALA A 47 3.41 -5.57 -7.08
C ALA A 47 4.75 -4.99 -6.64
N TYR A 48 4.88 -4.65 -5.35
CA TYR A 48 6.10 -4.08 -4.76
C TYR A 48 7.29 -5.04 -4.94
N TYR A 49 7.14 -6.30 -4.53
CA TYR A 49 8.22 -7.27 -4.64
C TYR A 49 8.49 -7.70 -6.07
N GLY A 50 7.46 -7.79 -6.93
CA GLY A 50 7.60 -8.03 -8.36
C GLY A 50 8.44 -6.97 -9.08
N MET A 51 8.32 -5.72 -8.67
CA MET A 51 9.16 -4.64 -9.17
C MET A 51 10.54 -4.63 -8.51
N SER A 52 10.62 -4.72 -7.18
CA SER A 52 11.86 -4.44 -6.44
C SER A 52 12.88 -5.59 -6.48
N SER A 53 12.43 -6.84 -6.55
CA SER A 53 13.29 -8.03 -6.39
C SER A 53 14.37 -8.12 -7.47
N ASN A 54 14.04 -7.74 -8.71
CA ASN A 54 14.98 -7.79 -9.84
C ASN A 54 15.51 -6.40 -10.27
N LEU A 55 15.29 -5.38 -9.43
CA LEU A 55 15.64 -4.01 -9.76
C LEU A 55 17.14 -3.79 -9.88
N LEU A 56 17.95 -4.54 -9.11
CA LEU A 56 19.42 -4.51 -9.22
C LEU A 56 19.88 -4.93 -10.62
N LEU A 57 19.29 -6.01 -11.16
CA LEU A 57 19.61 -6.53 -12.48
C LEU A 57 19.18 -5.53 -13.56
N TYR A 58 18.05 -4.85 -13.38
CA TYR A 58 17.64 -3.77 -14.28
C TYR A 58 18.68 -2.63 -14.31
N TYR A 59 19.23 -2.23 -13.17
CA TYR A 59 20.25 -1.17 -13.12
C TYR A 59 21.54 -1.55 -13.83
N THR A 60 21.99 -2.79 -13.66
CA THR A 60 23.24 -3.25 -14.26
C THR A 60 23.10 -3.53 -15.75
N THR A 61 21.97 -4.08 -16.20
CA THR A 61 21.79 -4.49 -17.61
C THR A 61 21.15 -3.39 -18.48
N GLN A 62 20.10 -2.73 -17.99
CA GLN A 62 19.33 -1.77 -18.78
C GLN A 62 19.86 -0.33 -18.64
N LEU A 63 20.30 0.04 -17.44
CA LEU A 63 20.90 1.37 -17.20
C LEU A 63 22.43 1.36 -17.33
N ASN A 64 23.04 0.19 -17.53
CA ASN A 64 24.50 -0.03 -17.64
C ASN A 64 25.28 0.64 -16.51
N GLN A 65 24.75 0.54 -15.28
CA GLN A 65 25.45 1.02 -14.08
C GLN A 65 26.44 -0.04 -13.61
N HIS A 66 27.62 0.41 -13.20
CA HIS A 66 28.58 -0.46 -12.52
C HIS A 66 27.99 -0.98 -11.20
N SER A 67 28.30 -2.24 -10.83
CA SER A 67 27.69 -2.95 -9.70
C SER A 67 27.70 -2.16 -8.39
N ALA A 68 28.80 -1.44 -8.08
CA ALA A 68 28.88 -0.60 -6.88
C ALA A 68 27.86 0.55 -6.89
N THR A 69 27.65 1.20 -8.03
CA THR A 69 26.69 2.30 -8.18
C THR A 69 25.26 1.78 -8.16
N ALA A 70 25.00 0.66 -8.84
CA ALA A 70 23.69 0.01 -8.85
C ALA A 70 23.25 -0.40 -7.44
N SER A 71 24.13 -1.05 -6.67
CA SER A 71 23.85 -1.44 -5.28
C SER A 71 23.60 -0.22 -4.39
N LYS A 72 24.41 0.85 -4.52
CA LYS A 72 24.19 2.11 -3.79
C LYS A 72 22.81 2.70 -4.08
N ASN A 73 22.44 2.78 -5.35
CA ASN A 73 21.14 3.33 -5.75
C ASN A 73 19.98 2.48 -5.24
N LEU A 74 20.12 1.15 -5.25
CA LEU A 74 19.13 0.23 -4.70
C LEU A 74 18.97 0.42 -3.19
N SER A 75 20.08 0.48 -2.45
CA SER A 75 20.05 0.72 -0.99
C SER A 75 19.43 2.07 -0.65
N ASN A 76 19.74 3.12 -1.40
CA ASN A 76 19.14 4.45 -1.21
C ASN A 76 17.62 4.42 -1.43
N TRP A 77 17.16 3.77 -2.49
CA TRP A 77 15.74 3.62 -2.78
C TRP A 77 15.03 2.80 -1.68
N LEU A 78 15.60 1.67 -1.27
CA LEU A 78 15.06 0.86 -0.17
C LEU A 78 14.99 1.66 1.13
N GLY A 79 16.05 2.38 1.50
CA GLY A 79 16.06 3.25 2.68
C GLY A 79 14.97 4.31 2.62
N THR A 80 14.74 4.89 1.45
CA THR A 80 13.66 5.86 1.22
C THR A 80 12.28 5.23 1.42
N CYS A 81 12.06 4.01 0.92
CA CYS A 81 10.85 3.23 1.15
C CYS A 81 10.60 2.87 2.63
N TYR A 82 11.61 2.94 3.50
CA TYR A 82 11.46 2.75 4.95
C TYR A 82 11.28 4.06 5.73
N ILE A 83 11.85 5.17 5.24
CA ILE A 83 11.71 6.49 5.88
C ILE A 83 10.35 7.12 5.57
N LEU A 84 9.90 7.05 4.31
CA LEU A 84 8.64 7.67 3.88
C LEU A 84 7.40 7.17 4.62
N PRO A 85 7.29 5.89 5.03
CA PRO A 85 6.27 5.43 5.96
C PRO A 85 6.15 6.24 7.25
N LEU A 86 7.26 6.73 7.81
CA LEU A 86 7.21 7.54 9.03
C LEU A 86 6.51 8.89 8.75
N VAL A 87 6.81 9.49 7.60
CA VAL A 87 6.18 10.75 7.16
C VAL A 87 4.70 10.52 6.82
N GLY A 88 4.39 9.41 6.14
CA GLY A 88 3.02 9.03 5.80
C GLY A 88 2.15 8.79 7.04
N ALA A 89 2.70 8.08 8.03
CA ALA A 89 2.03 7.86 9.32
C ALA A 89 1.72 9.19 10.03
N PHE A 90 2.72 10.06 10.15
CA PHE A 90 2.55 11.39 10.75
C PHE A 90 1.45 12.20 10.05
N LEU A 91 1.42 12.18 8.71
CA LEU A 91 0.42 12.91 7.95
C LEU A 91 -1.00 12.33 8.12
N ALA A 92 -1.11 11.00 8.22
CA ALA A 92 -2.38 10.32 8.50
C ALA A 92 -2.93 10.64 9.90
N ASP A 93 -2.07 10.65 10.92
CA ASP A 93 -2.51 10.84 12.30
C ASP A 93 -2.73 12.32 12.66
N ALA A 94 -1.95 13.23 12.08
CA ALA A 94 -1.98 14.65 12.45
C ALA A 94 -2.90 15.53 11.57
N TYR A 95 -3.12 15.19 10.30
CA TYR A 95 -3.76 16.12 9.34
C TYR A 95 -4.89 15.51 8.51
N LEU A 96 -4.61 14.49 7.72
CA LEU A 96 -5.53 14.03 6.66
C LEU A 96 -6.51 12.94 7.14
N GLY A 97 -6.15 12.21 8.19
CA GLY A 97 -6.84 10.97 8.55
C GLY A 97 -6.41 9.79 7.67
N ARG A 98 -6.56 8.58 8.21
CA ARG A 98 -6.06 7.34 7.58
C ARG A 98 -6.61 7.10 6.19
N TYR A 99 -7.92 7.28 5.99
CA TYR A 99 -8.56 7.05 4.69
C TYR A 99 -8.02 7.97 3.60
N TRP A 100 -7.98 9.29 3.84
CA TRP A 100 -7.54 10.26 2.86
C TRP A 100 -6.04 10.17 2.57
N THR A 101 -5.22 9.82 3.57
CA THR A 101 -3.81 9.51 3.32
C THR A 101 -3.66 8.30 2.41
N ILE A 102 -4.33 7.17 2.71
CA ILE A 102 -4.23 5.98 1.85
C ILE A 102 -4.75 6.29 0.43
N ALA A 103 -5.88 6.98 0.30
CA ALA A 103 -6.47 7.33 -0.99
C ALA A 103 -5.58 8.26 -1.83
N SER A 104 -4.97 9.29 -1.21
CA SER A 104 -4.11 10.23 -1.94
C SER A 104 -2.80 9.57 -2.37
N PHE A 105 -2.20 8.78 -1.48
CA PHE A 105 -0.94 8.10 -1.75
C PHE A 105 -1.10 6.90 -2.69
N SER A 106 -2.28 6.27 -2.75
CA SER A 106 -2.54 5.18 -3.68
C SER A 106 -2.61 5.67 -5.13
N VAL A 107 -3.15 6.86 -5.36
CA VAL A 107 -3.12 7.53 -6.67
C VAL A 107 -1.67 7.84 -7.08
N ILE A 108 -0.86 8.38 -6.16
CA ILE A 108 0.57 8.63 -6.41
C ILE A 108 1.30 7.32 -6.73
N TYR A 109 0.99 6.25 -6.00
CA TYR A 109 1.58 4.92 -6.20
C TYR A 109 1.24 4.35 -7.58
N VAL A 110 -0.03 4.42 -8.00
CA VAL A 110 -0.48 3.98 -9.34
C VAL A 110 0.20 4.81 -10.44
N LEU A 111 0.23 6.14 -10.30
CA LEU A 111 0.94 7.02 -11.26
C LEU A 111 2.43 6.67 -11.34
N GLY A 112 3.09 6.43 -10.20
CA GLY A 112 4.48 6.01 -10.15
C GLY A 112 4.71 4.68 -10.86
N MET A 113 3.88 3.67 -10.58
CA MET A 113 3.99 2.33 -11.18
C MET A 113 3.71 2.35 -12.68
N MET A 114 2.68 3.07 -13.13
CA MET A 114 2.39 3.25 -14.56
C MET A 114 3.54 3.96 -15.27
N PHE A 115 4.04 5.07 -14.70
CA PHE A 115 5.12 5.82 -15.32
C PHE A 115 6.40 4.99 -15.38
N PHE A 116 6.75 4.28 -14.30
CA PHE A 116 7.86 3.35 -14.24
C PHE A 116 7.77 2.26 -15.33
N THR A 117 6.61 1.63 -15.48
CA THR A 117 6.37 0.60 -16.50
C THR A 117 6.43 1.16 -17.92
N LEU A 118 5.91 2.38 -18.14
CA LEU A 118 5.97 3.05 -19.45
C LEU A 118 7.43 3.30 -19.86
N LEU A 119 8.28 3.74 -18.93
CA LEU A 119 9.71 3.95 -19.19
C LEU A 119 10.44 2.65 -19.57
N ALA A 120 9.99 1.50 -19.06
CA ALA A 120 10.54 0.20 -19.44
C ALA A 120 9.95 -0.38 -20.74
N SER A 121 8.78 0.08 -21.19
CA SER A 121 8.03 -0.53 -22.29
C SER A 121 8.08 0.25 -23.60
N VAL A 122 8.04 1.58 -23.54
CA VAL A 122 7.86 2.44 -24.72
C VAL A 122 9.18 2.63 -25.48
N PRO A 123 9.23 2.30 -26.79
CA PRO A 123 10.37 2.60 -27.64
C PRO A 123 10.62 4.12 -27.68
N GLY A 124 11.83 4.56 -27.33
CA GLY A 124 12.22 5.97 -27.24
C GLY A 124 12.38 6.47 -25.80
N LEU A 125 11.61 5.93 -24.85
CA LEU A 125 11.79 6.17 -23.42
C LEU A 125 12.71 5.13 -22.78
N ARG A 126 12.64 3.88 -23.27
CA ARG A 126 13.56 2.82 -22.83
C ARG A 126 14.98 3.02 -23.41
N PRO A 127 16.03 2.62 -22.68
CA PRO A 127 17.41 2.64 -23.17
C PRO A 127 17.59 1.88 -24.48
N THR A 128 18.50 2.37 -25.34
CA THR A 128 18.84 1.66 -26.58
C THR A 128 19.81 0.52 -26.30
N CYS A 129 19.41 -0.69 -26.65
CA CYS A 129 20.20 -1.91 -26.45
C CYS A 129 20.87 -2.33 -27.77
N TYR A 130 22.20 -2.51 -27.73
CA TYR A 130 22.96 -3.00 -28.88
C TYR A 130 23.18 -4.52 -28.82
N LYS A 131 23.16 -5.09 -27.62
CA LYS A 131 23.20 -6.54 -27.35
C LYS A 131 22.20 -6.91 -26.25
N LYS A 132 21.92 -8.20 -26.14
CA LYS A 132 21.16 -8.76 -25.00
C LYS A 132 21.92 -8.38 -23.71
N ASP A 133 21.26 -7.63 -22.84
CA ASP A 133 21.75 -7.16 -21.53
C ASP A 133 22.85 -6.09 -21.50
N GLU A 134 23.17 -5.46 -22.65
CA GLU A 134 24.02 -4.27 -22.72
C GLU A 134 23.26 -3.11 -23.37
N CYS A 135 22.64 -2.29 -22.53
CA CYS A 135 21.86 -1.13 -22.96
C CYS A 135 22.46 0.17 -22.44
N TYR A 136 22.56 1.18 -23.30
CA TYR A 136 23.10 2.48 -22.90
C TYR A 136 21.95 3.45 -22.66
N ALA A 137 21.74 3.82 -21.40
CA ALA A 137 20.75 4.83 -21.02
C ALA A 137 21.35 6.24 -21.11
N THR A 138 20.60 7.17 -21.68
CA THR A 138 20.97 8.60 -21.65
C THR A 138 20.77 9.15 -20.24
N ASN A 139 21.54 10.16 -19.83
CA ASN A 139 21.38 10.82 -18.52
C ASN A 139 19.93 11.25 -18.23
N SER A 140 19.21 11.73 -19.25
CA SER A 140 17.79 12.09 -19.14
C SER A 140 16.89 10.88 -18.85
N GLN A 141 17.08 9.75 -19.55
CA GLN A 141 16.32 8.52 -19.33
C GLN A 141 16.54 7.98 -17.92
N THR A 142 17.79 7.96 -17.45
CA THR A 142 18.14 7.56 -16.08
C THR A 142 17.49 8.48 -15.04
N ALA A 143 17.53 9.80 -15.25
CA ALA A 143 16.92 10.75 -14.33
C ALA A 143 15.39 10.58 -14.23
N VAL A 144 14.71 10.43 -15.36
CA VAL A 144 13.26 10.22 -15.40
C VAL A 144 12.87 8.86 -14.81
N PHE A 145 13.69 7.82 -15.03
CA PHE A 145 13.53 6.51 -14.38
C PHE A 145 13.61 6.61 -12.86
N PHE A 146 14.61 7.30 -12.31
CA PHE A 146 14.69 7.51 -10.86
C PHE A 146 13.54 8.36 -10.34
N LEU A 147 13.10 9.38 -11.08
CA LEU A 147 11.92 10.17 -10.71
C LEU A 147 10.68 9.27 -10.54
N ALA A 148 10.42 8.39 -11.52
CA ALA A 148 9.31 7.43 -11.44
C ALA A 148 9.47 6.50 -10.22
N LEU A 149 10.67 5.97 -10.02
CA LEU A 149 10.97 5.05 -8.94
C LEU A 149 10.82 5.69 -7.54
N TYR A 150 11.22 6.94 -7.37
CA TYR A 150 11.00 7.68 -6.12
C TYR A 150 9.55 8.12 -5.94
N LEU A 151 8.77 8.29 -7.02
CA LEU A 151 7.32 8.48 -6.94
C LEU A 151 6.63 7.21 -6.41
N VAL A 152 7.08 6.03 -6.83
CA VAL A 152 6.64 4.73 -6.27
C VAL A 152 6.98 4.64 -4.79
N ALA A 153 8.20 5.05 -4.39
CA ALA A 153 8.58 5.09 -2.98
C ALA A 153 7.65 6.01 -2.16
N LEU A 154 7.38 7.21 -2.68
CA LEU A 154 6.47 8.19 -2.09
C LEU A 154 5.08 7.60 -1.88
N GLY A 155 4.48 7.04 -2.93
CA GLY A 155 3.17 6.39 -2.84
C GLY A 155 3.14 5.26 -1.80
N SER A 156 4.15 4.38 -1.81
CA SER A 156 4.22 3.27 -0.84
C SER A 156 4.34 3.73 0.62
N GLY A 157 4.89 4.94 0.84
CA GLY A 157 5.03 5.55 2.15
C GLY A 157 3.71 5.84 2.86
N GLY A 158 2.66 6.26 2.14
CA GLY A 158 1.36 6.49 2.78
C GLY A 158 0.54 5.22 2.98
N LEU A 159 0.78 4.18 2.16
CA LEU A 159 0.00 2.94 2.18
C LEU A 159 0.41 2.04 3.35
N LYS A 160 1.71 1.76 3.47
CA LYS A 160 2.26 0.76 4.41
C LYS A 160 1.93 1.01 5.89
N PRO A 161 2.09 2.23 6.45
CA PRO A 161 1.85 2.45 7.87
C PRO A 161 0.36 2.45 8.23
N CYS A 162 -0.52 2.80 7.28
CA CYS A 162 -1.94 2.99 7.56
C CYS A 162 -2.78 1.74 7.30
N ALA A 163 -2.33 0.81 6.44
CA ALA A 163 -3.15 -0.30 5.98
C ALA A 163 -3.53 -1.31 7.08
N SER A 164 -2.59 -1.69 7.95
CA SER A 164 -2.85 -2.63 9.05
C SER A 164 -3.80 -2.03 10.08
N SER A 165 -3.57 -0.76 10.45
CA SER A 165 -4.44 -0.01 11.36
C SER A 165 -5.83 0.18 10.77
N TYR A 166 -5.93 0.47 9.47
CA TYR A 166 -7.21 0.60 8.76
C TYR A 166 -8.00 -0.71 8.69
N GLY A 167 -7.31 -1.85 8.53
CA GLY A 167 -7.94 -3.17 8.65
C GLY A 167 -8.36 -3.51 10.07
N ALA A 168 -7.56 -3.13 11.06
CA ALA A 168 -7.86 -3.30 12.47
C ALA A 168 -9.07 -2.45 12.92
N ASP A 169 -9.28 -1.28 12.30
CA ASP A 169 -10.41 -0.39 12.56
C ASP A 169 -11.77 -0.98 12.13
N GLN A 170 -11.78 -2.10 11.39
CA GLN A 170 -13.02 -2.76 10.97
C GLN A 170 -13.67 -3.62 12.05
N PHE A 171 -13.02 -3.77 13.21
CA PHE A 171 -13.48 -4.60 14.32
C PHE A 171 -13.68 -3.71 15.56
N ASP A 172 -14.77 -3.95 16.30
CA ASP A 172 -15.06 -3.29 17.57
C ASP A 172 -14.15 -3.85 18.68
N ASP A 173 -13.38 -2.98 19.34
CA ASP A 173 -12.45 -3.37 20.42
C ASP A 173 -13.16 -3.62 21.77
N VAL A 174 -14.43 -3.21 21.89
CA VAL A 174 -15.25 -3.36 23.12
C VAL A 174 -15.95 -4.73 23.14
N ASP A 175 -16.16 -5.34 21.99
CA ASP A 175 -16.82 -6.64 21.84
C ASP A 175 -15.79 -7.78 21.87
N GLU A 176 -15.88 -8.67 22.87
CA GLU A 176 -14.93 -9.79 23.01
C GLU A 176 -14.94 -10.73 21.80
N VAL A 177 -16.09 -10.91 21.13
CA VAL A 177 -16.19 -11.78 19.95
C VAL A 177 -15.51 -11.15 18.74
N GLU A 178 -15.70 -9.84 18.53
CA GLU A 178 -15.03 -9.14 17.42
C GLU A 178 -13.53 -9.00 17.65
N LYS A 179 -13.10 -8.88 18.91
CA LYS A 179 -11.69 -8.87 19.28
C LYS A 179 -10.97 -10.19 18.94
N ASP A 180 -11.61 -11.34 19.16
CA ASP A 180 -11.07 -12.63 18.74
C ASP A 180 -11.01 -12.74 17.20
N HIS A 181 -12.05 -12.24 16.50
CA HIS A 181 -12.03 -12.17 15.03
C HIS A 181 -10.92 -11.25 14.49
N LYS A 182 -10.62 -10.15 15.17
CA LYS A 182 -9.51 -9.24 14.84
C LYS A 182 -8.16 -9.95 14.91
N SER A 183 -7.94 -10.80 15.91
CA SER A 183 -6.73 -11.64 16.01
C SER A 183 -6.62 -12.61 14.82
N SER A 184 -7.72 -13.28 14.48
CA SER A 184 -7.79 -14.16 13.30
C SER A 184 -7.52 -13.39 11.99
N PHE A 185 -8.05 -12.17 11.87
CA PHE A 185 -7.77 -11.29 10.73
C PHE A 185 -6.28 -11.00 10.58
N PHE A 186 -5.55 -10.72 11.66
CA PHE A 186 -4.09 -10.51 11.56
C PHE A 186 -3.35 -11.76 11.09
N ASN A 187 -3.77 -12.96 11.50
CA ASN A 187 -3.18 -14.20 10.99
C ASN A 187 -3.38 -14.33 9.47
N TRP A 188 -4.60 -14.09 8.98
CA TRP A 188 -4.90 -14.07 7.55
C TRP A 188 -4.18 -12.97 6.79
N LEU A 189 -4.01 -11.80 7.40
CA LEU A 189 -3.25 -10.68 6.85
C LEU A 189 -1.79 -11.09 6.65
N TYR A 190 -1.13 -11.61 7.68
CA TYR A 190 0.26 -12.06 7.54
C TYR A 190 0.42 -13.21 6.54
N PHE A 191 -0.52 -14.16 6.52
CA PHE A 191 -0.52 -15.22 5.52
C PHE A 191 -0.61 -14.65 4.08
N SER A 192 -1.56 -13.74 3.86
CA SER A 192 -1.76 -13.04 2.59
C SER A 192 -0.54 -12.24 2.15
N LEU A 193 0.09 -11.49 3.06
CA LEU A 193 1.33 -10.74 2.80
C LEU A 193 2.46 -11.67 2.35
N ASN A 194 2.66 -12.81 3.02
CA ASN A 194 3.72 -13.76 2.68
C ASN A 194 3.50 -14.43 1.32
N ILE A 195 2.27 -14.81 0.98
CA ILE A 195 1.97 -15.34 -0.36
C ILE A 195 2.21 -14.27 -1.43
N GLY A 196 1.80 -13.02 -1.16
CA GLY A 196 2.05 -11.89 -2.06
C GLY A 196 3.54 -11.71 -2.34
N VAL A 197 4.39 -11.78 -1.31
CA VAL A 197 5.85 -11.73 -1.45
C VAL A 197 6.37 -12.91 -2.28
N LEU A 198 5.93 -14.14 -1.97
CA LEU A 198 6.38 -15.35 -2.66
C LEU A 198 6.08 -15.28 -4.16
N ILE A 199 4.86 -14.87 -4.51
CA ILE A 199 4.44 -14.74 -5.91
C ILE A 199 5.16 -13.56 -6.56
N GLY A 200 5.28 -12.42 -5.86
CA GLY A 200 5.96 -11.22 -6.34
C GLY A 200 7.42 -11.47 -6.68
N CYS A 201 8.15 -12.22 -5.86
CA CYS A 201 9.54 -12.59 -6.13
C CYS A 201 9.70 -13.69 -7.20
N SER A 202 8.61 -14.33 -7.65
CA SER A 202 8.67 -15.48 -8.57
C SER A 202 8.08 -15.15 -9.94
N ILE A 203 6.77 -14.89 -10.03
CA ILE A 203 6.06 -14.79 -11.31
C ILE A 203 6.50 -13.56 -12.13
N PRO A 204 6.48 -12.33 -11.59
CA PRO A 204 6.98 -11.16 -12.31
C PRO A 204 8.44 -11.31 -12.73
N VAL A 205 9.29 -11.86 -11.86
CA VAL A 205 10.73 -12.08 -12.13
C VAL A 205 10.92 -13.05 -13.29
N MET A 206 10.20 -14.17 -13.31
CA MET A 206 10.20 -15.11 -14.44
C MET A 206 9.79 -14.44 -15.75
N ILE A 207 8.81 -13.54 -15.71
CA ILE A 207 8.37 -12.78 -16.90
C ILE A 207 9.45 -11.78 -17.34
N GLN A 208 10.09 -11.08 -16.38
CA GLN A 208 11.16 -10.11 -16.67
C GLN A 208 12.33 -10.75 -17.40
N GLU A 209 12.76 -11.93 -16.95
CA GLU A 209 13.94 -12.62 -17.48
C GLU A 209 13.67 -13.39 -18.78
N ASN A 210 12.46 -13.96 -18.95
CA ASN A 210 12.15 -14.79 -20.12
C ASN A 210 11.45 -14.01 -21.25
N ILE A 211 10.59 -13.05 -20.94
CA ILE A 211 9.76 -12.32 -21.91
C ILE A 211 10.25 -10.89 -22.06
N GLY A 212 10.56 -10.22 -20.95
CA GLY A 212 11.17 -8.90 -20.91
C GLY A 212 10.62 -7.99 -19.82
N TRP A 213 11.38 -6.93 -19.56
CA TRP A 213 11.13 -5.97 -18.47
C TRP A 213 9.76 -5.28 -18.54
N GLY A 214 9.33 -4.85 -19.73
CA GLY A 214 8.05 -4.16 -19.90
C GLY A 214 6.84 -5.00 -19.48
N TRP A 215 6.82 -6.29 -19.84
CA TRP A 215 5.77 -7.22 -19.43
C TRP A 215 5.81 -7.51 -17.94
N GLY A 216 7.01 -7.72 -17.41
CA GLY A 216 7.21 -8.00 -15.99
C GLY A 216 6.75 -6.86 -15.08
N PHE A 217 7.16 -5.62 -15.39
CA PHE A 217 6.69 -4.44 -14.67
C PHE A 217 5.22 -4.11 -14.97
N GLY A 218 4.73 -4.44 -16.16
CA GLY A 218 3.31 -4.37 -16.51
C GLY A 218 2.43 -5.20 -15.59
N VAL A 219 2.83 -6.45 -15.28
CA VAL A 219 2.12 -7.29 -14.31
C VAL A 219 2.07 -6.62 -12.93
N SER A 220 3.18 -6.06 -12.46
CA SER A 220 3.20 -5.31 -11.20
C SER A 220 2.27 -4.09 -11.23
N ALA A 221 2.27 -3.31 -12.32
CA ALA A 221 1.41 -2.13 -12.46
C ALA A 221 -0.09 -2.49 -12.47
N VAL A 222 -0.50 -3.49 -13.24
CA VAL A 222 -1.88 -3.98 -13.26
C VAL A 222 -2.29 -4.50 -11.88
N THR A 223 -1.39 -5.21 -11.20
CA THR A 223 -1.66 -5.69 -9.84
C THR A 223 -1.82 -4.53 -8.85
N THR A 224 -1.05 -3.44 -9.00
CA THR A 224 -1.24 -2.22 -8.22
C THR A 224 -2.61 -1.58 -8.46
N GLU A 225 -3.07 -1.50 -9.71
CA GLU A 225 -4.40 -0.97 -10.04
C GLU A 225 -5.52 -1.82 -9.40
N ILE A 226 -5.38 -3.15 -9.43
CA ILE A 226 -6.31 -4.07 -8.74
C ILE A 226 -6.30 -3.83 -7.23
N ALA A 227 -5.13 -3.63 -6.62
CA ALA A 227 -5.02 -3.32 -5.19
C ALA A 227 -5.82 -2.06 -4.84
N VAL A 228 -5.63 -0.99 -5.61
CA VAL A 228 -6.33 0.28 -5.42
C VAL A 228 -7.83 0.13 -5.65
N ALA A 229 -8.25 -0.65 -6.64
CA ALA A 229 -9.66 -0.96 -6.86
C ALA A 229 -10.30 -1.67 -5.65
N PHE A 230 -9.59 -2.62 -5.03
CA PHE A 230 -10.06 -3.24 -3.78
C PHE A 230 -10.14 -2.24 -2.63
N PHE A 231 -9.16 -1.35 -2.48
CA PHE A 231 -9.21 -0.31 -1.45
C PHE A 231 -10.44 0.58 -1.59
N PHE A 232 -10.79 1.03 -2.80
CA PHE A 232 -11.98 1.86 -3.00
C PHE A 232 -13.29 1.10 -2.76
N GLN A 233 -13.34 -0.21 -3.02
CA GLN A 233 -14.50 -1.05 -2.69
C GLN A 233 -14.73 -1.20 -1.18
N VAL A 234 -13.66 -1.14 -0.36
CA VAL A 234 -13.79 -1.16 1.10
C VAL A 234 -14.60 0.04 1.61
N ARG A 235 -14.60 1.18 0.91
CA ARG A 235 -15.33 2.41 1.28
C ARG A 235 -16.80 2.18 1.61
N GLU A 236 -17.46 1.28 0.89
CA GLU A 236 -18.88 0.96 1.09
C GLU A 236 -19.16 0.28 2.43
N TYR A 237 -18.13 -0.25 3.07
CA TYR A 237 -18.21 -1.05 4.29
C TYR A 237 -17.64 -0.35 5.53
N ILE A 238 -17.03 0.83 5.38
CA ILE A 238 -16.32 1.50 6.49
C ILE A 238 -17.29 2.14 7.47
N GLY A 239 -17.04 1.83 8.74
CA GLY A 239 -17.29 2.74 9.84
C GLY A 239 -16.04 3.59 10.12
N THR A 240 -16.11 4.91 9.94
CA THR A 240 -15.07 5.88 10.30
C THR A 240 -15.12 6.18 11.79
N LYS A 241 -14.03 5.92 12.52
CA LYS A 241 -13.87 6.39 13.90
C LYS A 241 -13.67 7.91 13.88
N ASN A 242 -14.56 8.64 14.56
CA ASN A 242 -14.53 10.10 14.57
C ASN A 242 -13.29 10.58 15.35
N LEU A 243 -12.31 11.17 14.66
CA LEU A 243 -11.03 11.58 15.25
C LEU A 243 -11.22 12.59 16.41
N ALA A 244 -12.31 13.37 16.38
CA ALA A 244 -12.69 14.29 17.46
C ALA A 244 -12.96 13.59 18.80
N ALA A 245 -13.45 12.34 18.78
CA ALA A 245 -13.69 11.56 19.99
C ALA A 245 -12.40 11.00 20.62
N ILE A 246 -11.40 10.69 19.79
CA ILE A 246 -10.10 10.12 20.23
C ILE A 246 -9.10 11.22 20.61
N LEU A 247 -9.14 12.37 19.93
CA LEU A 247 -8.21 13.47 20.20
C LEU A 247 -8.62 14.31 21.41
N SER A 248 -9.91 14.40 21.76
CA SER A 248 -10.32 15.22 22.90
C SER A 248 -9.72 14.79 24.25
N PRO A 249 -9.57 13.49 24.60
CA PRO A 249 -8.98 13.10 25.88
C PRO A 249 -7.43 13.11 25.84
N VAL A 250 -6.84 12.83 24.67
CA VAL A 250 -5.38 12.74 24.49
C VAL A 250 -4.74 14.14 24.40
N PHE A 251 -5.34 15.07 23.65
CA PHE A 251 -4.91 16.47 23.66
C PHE A 251 -5.25 17.17 24.98
N ALA A 252 -6.39 16.87 25.61
CA ALA A 252 -6.68 17.41 26.94
C ALA A 252 -5.67 16.96 27.99
N ARG A 253 -5.19 15.70 27.96
CA ARG A 253 -4.15 15.22 28.90
C ARG A 253 -2.74 15.75 28.60
N CYS A 254 -2.40 16.04 27.34
CA CYS A 254 -1.09 16.62 27.01
C CYS A 254 -0.99 18.12 27.32
N TRP A 255 -2.12 18.84 27.43
CA TRP A 255 -2.15 20.28 27.73
C TRP A 255 -2.64 20.61 29.15
N TRP A 256 -3.08 19.61 29.93
CA TRP A 256 -3.39 19.74 31.36
C TRP A 256 -2.48 18.85 32.21
N LEU A 257 -1.24 19.29 32.38
CA LEU A 257 -0.47 19.06 33.61
C LEU A 257 0.01 20.45 34.06
N PRO A 258 -0.18 20.80 35.35
CA PRO A 258 0.01 22.15 35.89
C PRO A 258 1.45 22.67 35.80
#